data_AF-A0A954HY05-F1
#
_entry.id   AF-A0A954HY05-F1
#
_cell.length_a   1.000
_cell.length_b   1.000
_cell.length_c   1.000
_cell.angle_alpha   90.00
_cell.angle_beta   90.00
_cell.angle_gamma   90.00
#
_symmetry.space_group_name_H-M   'P 1'
#
loop_
_entity.id
_entity.type
_entity.pdbx_description
1 polymer ?
#
loop_
_entity_poly.entity_id
_entity_poly.type
_entity_poly.pdbx_seq_one_letter_code
_entity_poly.pdbx_strand_id
1 'polypeptide(L)'
;MLGLIIGAAVLGTIIAVMEDVEFPGWGPMIVCVLAALLPPMAITPLLPPDLFYVGIIIGAIAAAIAISATLGMSATRSAIAAGTWLVIHIVLAMTLGKLMRL
;
A
#
# COMPACT_ATOMS: atom_id res chain seq x y z
N MET A 1 3.58 12.63 7.64
CA MET A 1 4.61 12.53 6.57
C MET A 1 5.55 11.34 6.76
N LEU A 2 6.07 11.09 7.97
CA LEU A 2 6.95 9.93 8.22
C LEU A 2 6.35 8.59 7.74
N GLY A 3 5.09 8.32 8.04
CA GLY A 3 4.42 7.09 7.57
C GLY A 3 4.32 6.96 6.05
N LEU A 4 4.18 8.08 5.33
CA LEU A 4 4.16 8.10 3.86
C LEU A 4 5.54 7.75 3.29
N ILE A 5 6.59 8.35 3.83
CA ILE A 5 7.98 8.12 3.39
C ILE A 5 8.38 6.67 3.68
N ILE A 6 8.07 6.17 4.88
CA ILE A 6 8.33 4.78 5.26
C ILE A 6 7.53 3.84 4.35
N GLY A 7 6.25 4.11 4.12
CA GLY A 7 5.41 3.33 3.21
C GLY A 7 5.98 3.28 1.79
N ALA A 8 6.47 4.41 1.28
CA ALA A 8 7.07 4.51 -0.04
C ALA A 8 8.41 3.77 -0.13
N ALA A 9 9.24 3.86 0.91
CA ALA A 9 10.50 3.13 0.99
C ALA A 9 10.28 1.61 1.04
N VAL A 10 9.30 1.15 1.82
CA VAL A 10 8.93 -0.28 1.90
C VAL A 10 8.41 -0.75 0.56
N LEU A 11 7.47 -0.02 -0.06
CA LEU A 11 6.93 -0.39 -1.37
C LEU A 11 8.02 -0.44 -2.45
N GLY A 12 8.88 0.58 -2.50
CA GLY A 12 9.96 0.61 -3.48
C GLY A 12 10.99 -0.49 -3.26
N THR A 13 11.25 -0.87 -2.01
CA THR A 13 12.10 -2.04 -1.69
C THR A 13 11.45 -3.33 -2.17
N ILE A 14 10.15 -3.54 -1.92
CA ILE A 14 9.42 -4.73 -2.39
C ILE A 14 9.54 -4.84 -3.91
N ILE A 15 9.33 -3.74 -4.63
CA ILE A 15 9.36 -3.73 -6.10
C ILE A 15 10.80 -3.95 -6.59
N ALA A 16 11.80 -3.29 -6.01
CA ALA A 16 13.20 -3.47 -6.37
C ALA A 16 13.63 -4.94 -6.21
N VAL A 17 13.26 -5.58 -5.10
CA VAL A 17 13.55 -7.00 -4.85
C VAL A 17 12.77 -7.93 -5.79
N MET A 18 11.50 -7.62 -6.07
CA MET A 18 10.64 -8.47 -6.90
C MET A 18 10.98 -8.39 -8.39
N GLU A 19 11.48 -7.25 -8.84
CA GLU A 19 11.85 -7.00 -10.23
C GLU A 19 13.34 -7.23 -10.51
N ASP A 20 14.17 -7.39 -9.47
CA ASP A 20 15.64 -7.42 -9.56
C ASP A 20 16.20 -6.15 -10.24
N VAL A 21 15.72 -4.99 -9.79
CA VAL A 21 16.06 -3.67 -10.34
C VAL A 21 16.41 -2.67 -9.24
N GLU A 22 16.97 -1.54 -9.64
CA GLU A 22 17.20 -0.42 -8.73
C GLU A 22 15.89 0.19 -8.21
N PHE A 23 16.00 0.97 -7.12
CA PHE A 23 14.85 1.61 -6.50
C PHE A 23 14.04 2.44 -7.53
N PRO A 24 12.70 2.26 -7.65
CA PRO A 24 11.91 2.85 -8.73
C PRO A 24 11.77 4.39 -8.70
N GLY A 25 12.28 5.03 -7.66
CA GLY A 25 12.21 6.47 -7.45
C GLY A 25 11.10 6.89 -6.48
N TRP A 26 11.33 8.01 -5.77
CA TRP A 26 10.44 8.46 -4.69
C TRP A 26 9.07 8.94 -5.19
N GLY A 27 9.02 9.62 -6.33
CA GLY A 27 7.78 10.15 -6.92
C GLY A 27 6.74 9.05 -7.17
N PRO A 28 7.05 8.03 -8.00
CA PRO A 28 6.14 6.91 -8.24
C PRO A 28 5.70 6.20 -6.95
N MET A 29 6.62 5.99 -6.00
CA MET A 29 6.31 5.29 -4.75
C MET A 29 5.37 6.08 -3.84
N ILE A 30 5.55 7.40 -3.74
CA ILE A 30 4.63 8.27 -3.01
C ILE A 30 3.25 8.23 -3.66
N VAL A 31 3.15 8.30 -4.99
CA VAL A 31 1.87 8.22 -5.71
C VAL A 31 1.17 6.88 -5.44
N CYS A 32 1.90 5.77 -5.51
CA CYS A 32 1.34 4.44 -5.24
C CYS A 32 0.81 4.31 -3.80
N VAL A 33 1.56 4.83 -2.82
CA VAL A 33 1.12 4.83 -1.41
C VAL A 33 -0.08 5.73 -1.20
N LEU A 34 -0.13 6.90 -1.84
CA LEU A 34 -1.31 7.78 -1.80
C LEU A 34 -2.53 7.11 -2.43
N ALA A 35 -2.36 6.43 -3.56
CA ALA A 35 -3.41 5.65 -4.20
C ALA A 35 -3.91 4.50 -3.30
N ALA A 36 -3.04 3.94 -2.46
CA ALA A 36 -3.43 2.92 -1.48
C ALA A 36 -4.24 3.49 -0.31
N LEU A 37 -4.04 4.76 0.05
CA LEU A 37 -4.59 5.38 1.26
C LEU A 37 -5.83 6.23 1.02
N LEU A 38 -5.84 7.03 -0.05
CA LEU A 38 -6.92 8.01 -0.31
C LEU A 38 -8.28 7.36 -0.59
N PRO A 39 -8.40 6.33 -1.46
CA PRO A 39 -9.68 5.67 -1.69
C PRO A 39 -10.30 5.03 -0.45
N PRO A 40 -9.56 4.24 0.38
CA PRO A 40 -10.11 3.75 1.64
C PRO A 40 -10.54 4.88 2.58
N MET A 41 -9.77 5.97 2.68
CA MET A 41 -10.12 7.09 3.55
C MET A 41 -11.45 7.75 3.14
N ALA A 42 -11.78 7.77 1.86
CA ALA A 42 -13.04 8.31 1.37
C ALA A 42 -14.22 7.35 1.59
N ILE A 43 -13.99 6.04 1.46
CA ILE A 43 -15.07 5.03 1.43
C ILE A 43 -15.35 4.44 2.81
N THR A 44 -14.33 4.20 3.62
CA THR A 44 -14.47 3.55 4.94
C THR A 44 -15.45 4.27 5.87
N PRO A 45 -15.50 5.62 5.93
CA PRO A 45 -16.48 6.32 6.77
C PRO A 45 -17.94 6.14 6.33
N LEU A 46 -18.17 5.74 5.08
CA LEU A 46 -19.50 5.52 4.50
C LEU A 46 -19.99 4.08 4.73
N LEU A 47 -19.13 3.20 5.22
CA LEU A 47 -19.43 1.78 5.39
C LEU A 47 -19.81 1.44 6.84
N PRO A 48 -20.71 0.48 7.05
CA PRO A 48 -20.91 -0.15 8.35
C PRO A 48 -19.58 -0.68 8.91
N PRO A 49 -19.37 -0.65 10.24
CA PRO A 49 -18.13 -1.14 10.87
C PRO A 49 -17.76 -2.58 10.49
N ASP A 50 -18.76 -3.43 10.28
CA ASP A 50 -18.57 -4.84 9.91
C ASP A 50 -17.95 -5.02 8.52
N LEU A 51 -17.97 -3.97 7.69
CA LEU A 51 -17.45 -3.96 6.32
C LEU A 51 -16.08 -3.25 6.19
N PHE A 52 -15.34 -3.06 7.29
CA PHE A 52 -14.05 -2.35 7.25
C PHE A 52 -13.03 -2.95 6.26
N TYR A 53 -13.10 -4.25 5.99
CA TYR A 53 -12.25 -4.95 5.02
C TYR A 53 -12.41 -4.41 3.59
N VAL A 54 -13.58 -3.86 3.25
CA VAL A 54 -13.86 -3.33 1.91
C VAL A 54 -12.95 -2.14 1.60
N GLY A 55 -12.73 -1.24 2.57
CA GLY A 55 -11.80 -0.13 2.39
C GLY A 55 -10.38 -0.62 2.10
N ILE A 56 -9.92 -1.63 2.83
CA ILE A 56 -8.60 -2.25 2.65
C ILE A 56 -8.45 -2.85 1.25
N ILE A 57 -9.46 -3.58 0.78
CA ILE A 57 -9.47 -4.19 -0.55
C ILE A 57 -9.40 -3.11 -1.64
N ILE A 58 -10.19 -2.04 -1.50
CA ILE A 58 -10.18 -0.94 -2.47
C ILE A 58 -8.82 -0.24 -2.50
N GLY A 59 -8.20 -0.02 -1.33
CA GLY A 59 -6.84 0.49 -1.25
C GLY A 59 -5.82 -0.39 -1.97
N ALA A 60 -5.87 -1.71 -1.76
CA ALA A 60 -4.97 -2.65 -2.45
C ALA A 60 -5.16 -2.62 -3.97
N ILE A 61 -6.41 -2.58 -4.45
CA ILE A 61 -6.71 -2.50 -5.88
C ILE A 61 -6.19 -1.19 -6.47
N ALA A 62 -6.44 -0.06 -5.81
CA ALA A 62 -5.97 1.24 -6.26
C ALA A 62 -4.43 1.32 -6.29
N ALA A 63 -3.76 0.73 -5.30
CA ALA A 63 -2.30 0.61 -5.27
C ALA A 63 -1.78 -0.23 -6.44
N ALA A 64 -2.38 -1.39 -6.71
CA ALA A 64 -1.98 -2.27 -7.81
C ALA A 64 -2.14 -1.59 -9.17
N ILE A 65 -3.20 -0.79 -9.34
CA ILE A 65 -3.42 0.02 -10.55
C ILE A 65 -2.35 1.11 -10.65
N ALA A 66 -2.09 1.85 -9.57
CA ALA A 66 -1.08 2.92 -9.57
C ALA A 66 0.33 2.38 -9.85
N ILE A 67 0.70 1.24 -9.28
CA ILE A 67 1.98 0.56 -9.53
C ILE A 67 2.08 0.17 -11.02
N SER A 68 1.04 -0.48 -11.56
CA SER A 68 1.03 -0.86 -12.98
C SER A 68 1.14 0.36 -13.90
N ALA A 69 0.41 1.44 -13.61
CA ALA A 69 0.41 2.66 -14.41
C ALA A 69 1.73 3.44 -14.33
N THR A 70 2.38 3.47 -13.17
CA THR A 70 3.62 4.27 -12.97
C THR A 70 4.88 3.52 -13.36
N LEU A 71 4.89 2.19 -13.23
CA LEU A 71 6.08 1.36 -13.44
C LEU A 71 5.99 0.44 -14.66
N GLY A 72 4.87 0.46 -15.39
CA GLY A 72 4.68 -0.38 -16.58
C GLY A 72 4.62 -1.88 -16.27
N MET A 73 4.37 -2.24 -15.01
CA MET A 73 4.32 -3.64 -14.55
C MET A 73 3.01 -4.31 -14.97
N SER A 74 3.05 -5.63 -15.18
CA SER A 74 1.83 -6.41 -15.41
C SER A 74 0.92 -6.40 -14.18
N ALA A 75 -0.40 -6.52 -14.41
CA ALA A 75 -1.41 -6.48 -13.35
C ALA A 75 -1.17 -7.54 -12.27
N THR A 76 -0.67 -8.72 -12.65
CA THR A 76 -0.36 -9.79 -11.69
C THR A 76 0.80 -9.39 -10.77
N ARG A 77 1.88 -8.82 -11.32
CA ARG A 77 3.06 -8.42 -10.54
C ARG A 77 2.72 -7.23 -9.65
N SER A 78 2.00 -6.24 -10.18
CA SER A 78 1.57 -5.09 -9.38
C SER A 78 0.64 -5.50 -8.23
N ALA A 79 -0.24 -6.47 -8.44
CA ALA A 79 -1.09 -7.03 -7.39
C ALA A 79 -0.27 -7.76 -6.31
N ILE A 80 0.78 -8.51 -6.68
CA ILE A 80 1.67 -9.18 -5.71
C ILE A 80 2.42 -8.14 -4.87
N ALA A 81 2.98 -7.09 -5.49
CA ALA A 81 3.66 -6.03 -4.77
C ALA A 81 2.71 -5.28 -3.82
N ALA A 82 1.53 -4.88 -4.31
CA ALA A 82 0.50 -4.21 -3.51
C ALA A 82 0.03 -5.08 -2.34
N GLY A 83 -0.21 -6.38 -2.59
CA GLY A 83 -0.62 -7.33 -1.56
C GLY A 83 0.45 -7.55 -0.49
N THR A 84 1.71 -7.70 -0.89
CA THR A 84 2.85 -7.85 0.04
C THR A 84 2.99 -6.61 0.92
N TRP A 85 2.92 -5.43 0.31
CA TRP A 85 2.96 -4.15 1.03
C TRP A 85 1.79 -4.03 2.02
N LEU A 86 0.58 -4.42 1.62
CA LEU A 86 -0.61 -4.39 2.46
C LEU A 86 -0.44 -5.29 3.71
N VAL A 87 0.05 -6.51 3.53
CA VAL A 87 0.30 -7.45 4.65
C VAL A 87 1.29 -6.84 5.65
N ILE A 88 2.39 -6.27 5.17
CA ILE A 88 3.37 -5.58 6.02
C ILE A 88 2.71 -4.42 6.77
N HIS A 89 1.91 -3.62 6.08
CA HIS A 89 1.22 -2.48 6.69
C HIS A 89 0.25 -2.90 7.79
N ILE A 90 -0.51 -3.97 7.58
CA ILE A 90 -1.43 -4.55 8.58
C ILE A 90 -0.65 -5.05 9.79
N VAL A 91 0.43 -5.82 9.59
CA VAL A 91 1.25 -6.34 10.69
C VAL A 91 1.85 -5.20 11.53
N LEU A 92 2.36 -4.16 10.87
CA LEU A 92 2.87 -2.96 11.56
C LEU A 92 1.78 -2.26 12.36
N ALA A 93 0.60 -2.04 11.77
CA ALA A 93 -0.53 -1.40 12.43
C ALA A 93 -1.01 -2.20 13.65
N MET A 94 -1.10 -3.54 13.54
CA MET A 94 -1.48 -4.41 14.65
C MET A 94 -0.46 -4.40 15.79
N THR A 95 0.84 -4.44 15.45
CA THR A 95 1.92 -4.46 16.44
C THR A 95 2.01 -3.13 17.19
N LEU A 96 1.92 -2.01 16.46
CA LEU A 96 1.92 -0.67 17.04
C LEU A 96 0.67 -0.44 17.90
N GLY A 97 -0.50 -0.89 17.42
CA GLY A 97 -1.75 -0.80 18.17
C GLY A 97 -1.73 -1.59 19.47
N LYS A 98 -1.02 -2.72 19.51
CA LYS A 98 -0.80 -3.48 20.75
C LYS A 98 0.16 -2.76 21.70
N LEU A 99 1.24 -2.17 21.18
CA LEU A 99 2.24 -1.43 21.97
C LEU A 99 1.65 -0.16 22.61
N MET A 100 0.80 0.57 21.90
CA MET A 100 0.19 1.82 22.40
C MET A 100 -0.95 1.61 23.41
N ARG A 101 -1.39 0.37 23.62
CA ARG A 101 -2.42 0.01 24.61
C ARG A 101 -1.83 -0.53 25.92
N LEU A 102 -0.50 -0.59 26.04
CA LEU A 102 0.25 -0.86 27.27
C LEU A 102 0.58 0.46 27.97
#